data_AF-A0A7C8KP43-F1
#
_entry.id   AF-A0A7C8KP43-F1
#
_cell.length_a   1.000
_cell.length_b   1.000
_cell.length_c   1.000
_cell.angle_alpha   90.00
_cell.angle_beta   90.00
_cell.angle_gamma   90.00
#
_symmetry.space_group_name_H-M   'P 1'
#
loop_
_entity.id
_entity.type
_entity.pdbx_description
1 polymer ?
#
loop_
_entity_poly.entity_id
_entity_poly.type
_entity_poly.pdbx_seq_one_letter_code
_entity_poly.pdbx_strand_id
1 'polypeptide(L)'
;MKISRLLGYGLIICILFIAGCSNDTSNQENEEQPENMESSHESTETANAEANQTTNDDYLRYVTEDPEEMVQLEPGPYSGDNYDLEAIKKEIEGFPSGESKDDYYYRFISLIAEDYRFFYEAIQDFDTSFAAPTAQPDGELSTPEGVVGPKMNVQILLDSSGSMGGEIDGISKMELAKDAVQSFVAELPEEVQVSLRVYGHKGTSDPADWELSCNSSEQIYPLGEFNQEEFTASLEQFSPAGWTPLAKSMEEAMNDLKDQTGENVNNIIYIVSDGMETCEGDPVQTAKSLNQSEIEAVVNIIGFDLDDEGQEALKEVAEAGNGDYSTVQSKEDLQRFFEQAKRDLRSEWLRWSGENVSHYLDSQNERVNALFDTEKEARELAKIERERMEEIAAYWNEQLSEEESDLEIRPFEASKRQRDLRSYLFNTSFSYRKELRSKGLELRNEIRDKAGEERDNLKNE
;
A
#
# COMPACT_ATOMS: atom_id res chain seq x y z
N MET A 1 -26.42 43.55 6.02
CA MET A 1 -25.81 44.61 5.17
C MET A 1 -24.56 43.97 4.54
N LYS A 2 -24.55 43.60 3.26
CA LYS A 2 -24.41 44.43 2.02
C LYS A 2 -22.98 45.01 1.85
N ILE A 3 -22.31 44.63 0.75
CA ILE A 3 -21.11 45.26 0.12
C ILE A 3 -19.79 45.07 0.92
N SER A 4 -18.70 44.44 0.45
CA SER A 4 -18.06 44.16 -0.87
C SER A 4 -17.12 45.24 -1.44
N ARG A 5 -16.20 44.82 -2.36
CA ARG A 5 -15.23 45.62 -3.18
C ARG A 5 -13.87 45.97 -2.55
N LEU A 6 -12.76 46.13 -3.29
CA LEU A 6 -12.28 45.62 -4.62
C LEU A 6 -10.78 46.04 -4.81
N LEU A 7 -10.19 45.76 -6.00
CA LEU A 7 -8.90 46.25 -6.56
C LEU A 7 -7.62 45.54 -6.05
N GLY A 8 -6.67 45.06 -6.88
CA GLY A 8 -6.72 44.73 -8.32
C GLY A 8 -5.93 45.64 -9.30
N TYR A 9 -4.91 45.08 -9.96
CA TYR A 9 -4.21 45.52 -11.21
C TYR A 9 -3.36 44.33 -11.74
N GLY A 10 -3.07 44.12 -13.04
CA GLY A 10 -3.69 44.69 -14.25
C GLY A 10 -2.81 44.77 -15.51
N LEU A 11 -2.78 43.72 -16.37
CA LEU A 11 -2.34 43.71 -17.80
C LEU A 11 -2.77 42.36 -18.44
N ILE A 12 -3.36 42.14 -19.65
CA ILE A 12 -3.77 42.92 -20.86
C ILE A 12 -2.78 42.85 -22.06
N ILE A 13 -3.31 42.68 -23.29
CA ILE A 13 -2.69 42.68 -24.67
C ILE A 13 -2.08 41.33 -25.14
N CYS A 14 -2.42 40.73 -26.31
CA CYS A 14 -3.51 40.98 -27.29
C CYS A 14 -3.87 39.73 -28.13
N ILE A 15 -5.05 39.76 -28.77
CA ILE A 15 -5.42 38.89 -29.92
C ILE A 15 -5.55 39.79 -31.17
N LEU A 16 -5.19 39.27 -32.35
CA LEU A 16 -5.50 39.90 -33.64
C LEU A 16 -5.99 38.87 -34.67
N PHE A 17 -7.11 39.18 -35.30
CA PHE A 17 -7.67 38.49 -36.47
C PHE A 17 -7.89 39.55 -37.57
N ILE A 18 -7.39 39.31 -38.78
CA ILE A 18 -7.79 40.04 -40.00
C ILE A 18 -7.85 39.03 -41.14
N ALA A 19 -8.89 39.09 -41.97
CA ALA A 19 -9.02 38.33 -43.21
C ALA A 19 -8.85 39.27 -44.43
N GLY A 20 -8.34 38.74 -45.56
CA GLY A 20 -8.15 39.51 -46.79
C GLY A 20 -7.91 38.62 -48.01
N CYS A 21 -8.62 38.89 -49.11
CA CYS A 21 -8.84 37.95 -50.21
C CYS A 21 -7.91 38.16 -51.43
N SER A 22 -7.79 37.07 -52.23
CA SER A 22 -7.83 37.06 -53.71
C SER A 22 -6.57 37.26 -54.57
N ASN A 23 -6.62 36.61 -55.75
CA ASN A 23 -5.84 36.77 -57.00
C ASN A 23 -4.33 36.40 -56.97
N ASP A 24 -3.85 35.24 -57.44
CA ASP A 24 -3.92 34.60 -58.79
C ASP A 24 -2.87 35.12 -59.82
N THR A 25 -2.29 34.15 -60.56
CA THR A 25 -1.63 34.18 -61.88
C THR A 25 -0.15 34.61 -62.08
N SER A 26 0.52 33.92 -63.04
CA SER A 26 1.84 34.10 -63.69
C SER A 26 3.12 33.75 -62.88
N ASN A 27 3.96 32.78 -63.27
CA ASN A 27 4.86 32.64 -64.45
C ASN A 27 6.14 33.51 -64.32
N GLN A 28 7.37 33.15 -64.74
CA GLN A 28 7.95 32.09 -65.61
C GLN A 28 9.48 31.99 -65.26
N GLU A 29 10.39 31.09 -65.68
CA GLU A 29 10.48 29.99 -66.69
C GLU A 29 11.75 29.11 -66.44
N ASN A 30 11.70 27.78 -66.69
CA ASN A 30 12.75 26.80 -67.11
C ASN A 30 14.15 26.73 -66.41
N GLU A 31 15.01 25.71 -66.60
CA GLU A 31 15.13 24.51 -67.49
C GLU A 31 15.84 23.37 -66.67
N GLU A 32 16.15 22.13 -67.06
CA GLU A 32 16.24 21.33 -68.32
C GLU A 32 16.03 19.82 -67.96
N GLN A 33 15.61 18.94 -68.90
CA GLN A 33 15.58 17.46 -68.72
C GLN A 33 15.67 16.73 -70.09
N PRO A 34 16.18 15.47 -70.12
CA PRO A 34 15.65 14.40 -70.98
C PRO A 34 15.21 13.16 -70.15
N GLU A 35 14.02 12.56 -70.34
CA GLU A 35 13.55 11.78 -71.51
C GLU A 35 14.35 10.49 -71.79
N ASN A 36 13.77 9.33 -72.11
CA ASN A 36 12.35 8.87 -72.22
C ASN A 36 12.34 7.32 -72.00
N MET A 37 11.32 6.46 -72.07
CA MET A 37 9.90 6.38 -72.52
C MET A 37 9.36 5.03 -71.89
N GLU A 38 8.10 4.58 -71.80
CA GLU A 38 6.68 4.99 -72.00
C GLU A 38 5.82 3.83 -71.39
N SER A 39 4.47 3.76 -71.26
CA SER A 39 3.32 4.65 -71.53
C SER A 39 2.05 4.16 -70.78
N SER A 40 1.13 5.07 -70.44
CA SER A 40 -0.32 4.83 -70.17
C SER A 40 -0.76 3.95 -68.95
N HIS A 41 -1.91 4.17 -68.31
CA HIS A 41 -2.94 5.21 -68.47
C HIS A 41 -3.59 5.61 -67.13
N GLU A 42 -4.45 6.62 -67.16
CA GLU A 42 -4.99 7.36 -66.02
C GLU A 42 -6.53 7.32 -66.01
N SER A 43 -7.16 7.10 -64.85
CA SER A 43 -8.49 7.63 -64.52
C SER A 43 -8.84 7.44 -63.03
N THR A 44 -9.24 8.51 -62.37
CA THR A 44 -9.92 8.49 -61.05
C THR A 44 -11.31 7.88 -61.15
N GLU A 45 -11.76 7.14 -60.13
CA GLU A 45 -13.18 7.16 -59.76
C GLU A 45 -13.42 6.84 -58.27
N THR A 46 -14.63 7.17 -57.80
CA THR A 46 -15.07 7.10 -56.40
C THR A 46 -14.98 5.69 -55.79
N ALA A 47 -14.45 5.62 -54.55
CA ALA A 47 -14.59 4.44 -53.71
C ALA A 47 -16.08 4.17 -53.43
N ASN A 48 -16.62 3.11 -54.02
CA ASN A 48 -18.02 2.74 -53.93
C ASN A 48 -18.28 1.89 -52.67
N ALA A 49 -19.52 1.84 -52.21
CA ALA A 49 -19.90 1.03 -51.05
C ALA A 49 -20.01 -0.45 -51.46
N GLU A 50 -18.93 -1.21 -51.31
CA GLU A 50 -18.96 -2.67 -51.49
C GLU A 50 -19.52 -3.33 -50.23
N ALA A 51 -20.83 -3.63 -50.27
CA ALA A 51 -21.45 -4.56 -49.34
C ALA A 51 -20.82 -5.95 -49.55
N ASN A 52 -19.89 -6.30 -48.67
CA ASN A 52 -19.13 -7.53 -48.77
C ASN A 52 -20.06 -8.73 -48.54
N GLN A 53 -20.11 -9.68 -49.49
CA GLN A 53 -20.95 -10.86 -49.37
C GLN A 53 -20.35 -11.82 -48.33
N THR A 54 -20.84 -11.74 -47.09
CA THR A 54 -20.48 -12.69 -46.03
C THR A 54 -20.71 -14.11 -46.53
N THR A 55 -19.68 -14.94 -46.45
CA THR A 55 -19.75 -16.32 -46.96
C THR A 55 -20.81 -17.12 -46.20
N ASN A 56 -21.56 -17.95 -46.92
CA ASN A 56 -22.75 -18.68 -46.44
C ASN A 56 -22.53 -19.57 -45.20
N ASP A 57 -21.27 -19.78 -44.80
CA ASP A 57 -20.82 -20.68 -43.74
C ASP A 57 -20.23 -19.94 -42.52
N ASP A 58 -20.19 -18.59 -42.51
CA ASP A 58 -19.60 -17.81 -41.39
C ASP A 58 -20.31 -18.04 -40.04
N TYR A 59 -21.58 -18.45 -40.08
CA TYR A 59 -22.35 -18.83 -38.89
C TYR A 59 -21.72 -20.02 -38.12
N LEU A 60 -20.89 -20.85 -38.78
CA LEU A 60 -20.26 -22.01 -38.16
C LEU A 60 -19.37 -21.63 -36.97
N ARG A 61 -18.86 -20.40 -36.89
CA ARG A 61 -18.09 -19.92 -35.72
C ARG A 61 -18.93 -19.78 -34.43
N TYR A 62 -20.26 -19.78 -34.54
CA TYR A 62 -21.19 -19.74 -33.40
C TYR A 62 -21.67 -21.12 -32.97
N VAL A 63 -21.31 -22.19 -33.70
CA VAL A 63 -21.71 -23.58 -33.43
C VAL A 63 -20.85 -24.16 -32.31
N THR A 64 -21.11 -23.73 -31.08
CA THR A 64 -20.51 -24.26 -29.86
C THR A 64 -21.56 -24.43 -28.75
N GLU A 65 -21.31 -25.39 -27.86
CA GLU A 65 -22.05 -25.54 -26.60
C GLU A 65 -21.22 -25.13 -25.37
N ASP A 66 -19.96 -24.71 -25.55
CA ASP A 66 -19.09 -24.27 -24.45
C ASP A 66 -19.31 -22.77 -24.15
N PRO A 67 -19.79 -22.39 -22.96
CA PRO A 67 -20.00 -20.99 -22.59
C PRO A 67 -18.71 -20.15 -22.60
N GLU A 68 -17.54 -20.76 -22.43
CA GLU A 68 -16.25 -20.07 -22.45
C GLU A 68 -15.84 -19.70 -23.89
N GLU A 69 -16.11 -20.58 -24.86
CA GLU A 69 -16.00 -20.22 -26.28
C GLU A 69 -17.03 -19.16 -26.65
N MET A 70 -18.28 -19.28 -26.16
CA MET A 70 -19.38 -18.35 -26.48
C MET A 70 -19.10 -16.88 -26.11
N VAL A 71 -18.35 -16.61 -25.03
CA VAL A 71 -17.97 -15.24 -24.60
C VAL A 71 -16.79 -14.65 -25.37
N GLN A 72 -16.00 -15.49 -26.04
CA GLN A 72 -14.82 -15.09 -26.82
C GLN A 72 -15.14 -14.73 -28.28
N LEU A 73 -16.34 -15.07 -28.76
CA LEU A 73 -16.74 -14.84 -30.15
C LEU A 73 -16.81 -13.35 -30.51
N GLU A 74 -16.43 -13.02 -31.75
CA GLU A 74 -16.75 -11.73 -32.36
C GLU A 74 -18.27 -11.50 -32.36
N PRO A 75 -18.74 -10.26 -32.17
CA PRO A 75 -20.16 -9.93 -32.27
C PRO A 75 -20.71 -10.12 -33.69
N GLY A 76 -22.03 -10.23 -33.80
CA GLY A 76 -22.76 -10.22 -35.06
C GLY A 76 -22.88 -8.81 -35.66
N PRO A 77 -23.12 -8.66 -36.97
CA PRO A 77 -23.22 -7.35 -37.64
C PRO A 77 -24.35 -6.45 -37.10
N TYR A 78 -25.36 -7.00 -36.43
CA TYR A 78 -26.49 -6.27 -35.83
C TYR A 78 -26.43 -6.25 -34.28
N SER A 79 -25.23 -6.38 -33.70
CA SER A 79 -24.97 -6.24 -32.26
C SER A 79 -25.05 -4.78 -31.78
N GLY A 80 -25.22 -4.57 -30.48
CA GLY A 80 -25.19 -3.27 -29.83
C GLY A 80 -26.17 -2.27 -30.44
N ASP A 81 -25.69 -1.07 -30.77
CA ASP A 81 -26.50 -0.02 -31.40
C ASP A 81 -26.83 -0.28 -32.89
N ASN A 82 -26.28 -1.32 -33.52
CA ASN A 82 -26.52 -1.66 -34.93
C ASN A 82 -27.77 -2.54 -35.16
N TYR A 83 -28.56 -2.81 -34.11
CA TYR A 83 -29.72 -3.70 -34.21
C TYR A 83 -30.85 -3.10 -35.07
N ASP A 84 -31.07 -3.68 -36.25
CA ASP A 84 -32.15 -3.37 -37.17
C ASP A 84 -32.90 -4.66 -37.54
N LEU A 85 -34.07 -4.86 -36.92
CA LEU A 85 -34.93 -6.02 -37.16
C LEU A 85 -35.43 -6.11 -38.62
N GLU A 86 -35.62 -5.00 -39.32
CA GLU A 86 -36.09 -5.02 -40.71
C GLU A 86 -34.95 -5.37 -41.68
N ALA A 87 -33.72 -4.95 -41.38
CA ALA A 87 -32.53 -5.42 -42.08
C ALA A 87 -32.30 -6.93 -41.84
N ILE A 88 -32.39 -7.38 -40.57
CA ILE A 88 -32.25 -8.80 -40.21
C ILE A 88 -33.28 -9.68 -40.95
N LYS A 89 -34.56 -9.30 -40.98
CA LYS A 89 -35.61 -10.01 -41.74
C LYS A 89 -35.22 -10.24 -43.20
N LYS A 90 -34.67 -9.21 -43.85
CA LYS A 90 -34.22 -9.29 -45.25
C LYS A 90 -33.02 -10.21 -45.45
N GLU A 91 -32.12 -10.33 -44.48
CA GLU A 91 -31.04 -11.33 -44.55
C GLU A 91 -31.59 -12.76 -44.36
N ILE A 92 -32.62 -12.94 -43.52
CA ILE A 92 -33.33 -14.22 -43.33
C ILE A 92 -34.08 -14.66 -44.60
N GLU A 93 -34.65 -13.74 -45.39
CA GLU A 93 -35.20 -14.04 -46.73
C GLU A 93 -34.15 -14.63 -47.70
N GLY A 94 -32.85 -14.42 -47.43
CA GLY A 94 -31.75 -14.96 -48.21
C GLY A 94 -31.21 -16.31 -47.72
N PHE A 95 -31.73 -16.88 -46.64
CA PHE A 95 -31.19 -18.11 -46.03
C PHE A 95 -31.44 -19.36 -46.91
N PRO A 96 -30.52 -20.34 -46.91
CA PRO A 96 -30.69 -21.58 -47.66
C PRO A 96 -31.83 -22.44 -47.09
N SER A 97 -32.66 -22.99 -48.00
CA SER A 97 -33.79 -23.85 -47.66
C SER A 97 -33.37 -25.30 -47.36
N GLY A 98 -33.91 -25.89 -46.29
CA GLY A 98 -33.75 -27.32 -45.99
C GLY A 98 -32.55 -27.67 -45.11
N GLU A 99 -31.99 -26.69 -44.40
CA GLU A 99 -31.05 -26.93 -43.30
C GLU A 99 -31.78 -27.38 -42.02
N SER A 100 -31.04 -27.73 -40.97
CA SER A 100 -31.64 -28.11 -39.68
C SER A 100 -32.04 -26.89 -38.85
N LYS A 101 -32.90 -27.11 -37.85
CA LYS A 101 -33.27 -26.07 -36.88
C LYS A 101 -32.05 -25.47 -36.15
N ASP A 102 -31.05 -26.30 -35.86
CA ASP A 102 -29.85 -25.84 -35.15
C ASP A 102 -28.99 -24.96 -36.08
N ASP A 103 -28.92 -25.25 -37.38
CA ASP A 103 -28.25 -24.38 -38.35
C ASP A 103 -28.93 -23.01 -38.42
N TYR A 104 -30.28 -22.97 -38.54
CA TYR A 104 -31.05 -21.72 -38.49
C TYR A 104 -30.85 -20.96 -37.16
N TYR A 105 -30.82 -21.67 -36.02
CA TYR A 105 -30.51 -21.07 -34.71
C TYR A 105 -29.15 -20.38 -34.71
N TYR A 106 -28.08 -21.08 -35.12
CA TYR A 106 -26.74 -20.50 -35.14
C TYR A 106 -26.57 -19.41 -36.22
N ARG A 107 -27.31 -19.48 -37.34
CA ARG A 107 -27.42 -18.36 -38.30
C ARG A 107 -28.04 -17.13 -37.66
N PHE A 108 -29.14 -17.25 -36.92
CA PHE A 108 -29.74 -16.10 -36.22
C PHE A 108 -28.77 -15.52 -35.17
N ILE A 109 -28.13 -16.37 -34.36
CA ILE A 109 -27.08 -15.94 -33.42
C ILE A 109 -25.95 -15.21 -34.17
N SER A 110 -25.53 -15.68 -35.36
CA SER A 110 -24.47 -15.02 -36.13
C SER A 110 -24.80 -13.58 -36.57
N LEU A 111 -26.08 -13.22 -36.63
CA LEU A 111 -26.52 -11.85 -36.95
C LEU A 111 -26.50 -10.92 -35.73
N ILE A 112 -26.84 -11.43 -34.53
CA ILE A 112 -27.13 -10.60 -33.33
C ILE A 112 -26.26 -10.89 -32.09
N ALA A 113 -25.31 -11.82 -32.15
CA ALA A 113 -24.44 -12.14 -31.01
C ALA A 113 -23.80 -10.88 -30.45
N GLU A 114 -23.95 -10.64 -29.15
CA GLU A 114 -23.40 -9.45 -28.51
C GLU A 114 -21.92 -9.63 -28.16
N ASP A 115 -21.19 -8.53 -27.98
CA ASP A 115 -19.77 -8.58 -27.61
C ASP A 115 -19.60 -8.79 -26.10
N TYR A 116 -19.24 -10.01 -25.70
CA TYR A 116 -18.97 -10.35 -24.30
C TYR A 116 -17.50 -10.26 -23.91
N ARG A 117 -16.59 -9.99 -24.86
CA ARG A 117 -15.15 -10.15 -24.65
C ARG A 117 -14.60 -9.22 -23.58
N PHE A 118 -15.14 -8.00 -23.50
CA PHE A 118 -14.85 -7.08 -22.40
C PHE A 118 -15.12 -7.70 -21.01
N PHE A 119 -16.22 -8.44 -20.84
CA PHE A 119 -16.54 -9.11 -19.57
C PHE A 119 -15.73 -10.39 -19.36
N TYR A 120 -15.26 -11.03 -20.43
CA TYR A 120 -14.33 -12.17 -20.35
C TYR A 120 -12.94 -11.70 -19.93
N GLU A 121 -12.36 -10.72 -20.62
CA GLU A 121 -11.07 -10.08 -20.27
C GLU A 121 -11.08 -9.51 -18.84
N ALA A 122 -12.18 -8.88 -18.42
CA ALA A 122 -12.32 -8.32 -17.07
C ALA A 122 -12.50 -9.38 -15.96
N ILE A 123 -12.59 -10.68 -16.28
CA ILE A 123 -12.85 -11.77 -15.31
C ILE A 123 -11.85 -12.93 -15.42
N GLN A 124 -11.35 -13.33 -16.60
CA GLN A 124 -10.62 -14.59 -16.81
C GLN A 124 -9.36 -14.77 -15.95
N ASP A 125 -8.64 -13.67 -15.70
CA ASP A 125 -7.40 -13.62 -14.91
C ASP A 125 -7.56 -12.59 -13.78
N PHE A 126 -8.75 -12.51 -13.19
CA PHE A 126 -9.01 -11.54 -12.11
C PHE A 126 -8.09 -11.79 -10.92
N ASP A 127 -7.17 -10.86 -10.66
CA ASP A 127 -6.23 -10.94 -9.55
C ASP A 127 -6.95 -11.06 -8.20
N THR A 128 -6.57 -12.08 -7.43
CA THR A 128 -7.05 -12.36 -6.06
C THR A 128 -5.93 -12.28 -5.00
N SER A 129 -4.77 -11.73 -5.34
CA SER A 129 -3.70 -11.44 -4.38
C SER A 129 -4.07 -10.28 -3.46
N PHE A 130 -3.34 -10.11 -2.36
CA PHE A 130 -3.37 -8.90 -1.54
C PHE A 130 -1.93 -8.44 -1.35
N ALA A 131 -1.71 -7.14 -1.15
CA ALA A 131 -0.41 -6.64 -0.75
C ALA A 131 -0.02 -7.22 0.63
N ALA A 132 1.28 -7.29 0.91
CA ALA A 132 1.77 -7.56 2.26
C ALA A 132 1.26 -6.49 3.26
N PRO A 133 1.20 -6.79 4.57
CA PRO A 133 0.85 -5.79 5.56
C PRO A 133 1.92 -4.71 5.67
N THR A 134 1.57 -3.58 6.29
CA THR A 134 2.57 -2.57 6.66
C THR A 134 3.54 -3.10 7.71
N ALA A 135 4.70 -2.44 7.80
CA ALA A 135 5.68 -2.54 8.87
C ALA A 135 5.07 -2.80 10.26
N GLN A 136 5.53 -3.84 10.95
CA GLN A 136 5.12 -4.14 12.33
C GLN A 136 5.77 -3.17 13.34
N PRO A 137 5.14 -2.85 14.48
CA PRO A 137 5.65 -1.86 15.44
C PRO A 137 6.89 -2.29 16.24
N ASP A 138 7.14 -3.59 16.35
CA ASP A 138 8.32 -4.22 16.98
C ASP A 138 9.55 -4.23 16.05
N GLY A 139 9.31 -4.44 14.75
CA GLY A 139 10.31 -4.68 13.72
C GLY A 139 10.35 -6.13 13.19
N GLU A 140 9.47 -7.04 13.64
CA GLU A 140 9.51 -8.45 13.22
C GLU A 140 9.10 -8.64 11.75
N LEU A 141 9.71 -9.62 11.08
CA LEU A 141 9.59 -9.85 9.64
C LEU A 141 8.88 -11.17 9.31
N SER A 142 7.55 -11.14 9.33
CA SER A 142 6.69 -12.28 9.01
C SER A 142 5.91 -12.09 7.68
N THR A 143 6.62 -12.09 6.53
CA THR A 143 6.09 -12.55 5.22
C THR A 143 7.20 -12.73 4.17
N PRO A 144 7.01 -13.54 3.11
CA PRO A 144 7.98 -13.68 2.02
C PRO A 144 8.11 -12.42 1.13
N GLU A 145 9.25 -12.31 0.44
CA GLU A 145 9.53 -11.30 -0.60
C GLU A 145 9.74 -9.83 -0.14
N GLY A 146 10.62 -9.65 0.85
CA GLY A 146 11.70 -8.67 0.71
C GLY A 146 11.43 -7.20 1.06
N VAL A 147 10.27 -6.87 1.63
CA VAL A 147 10.03 -5.55 2.24
C VAL A 147 10.42 -5.63 3.72
N VAL A 148 11.52 -4.97 4.10
CA VAL A 148 12.08 -4.98 5.47
C VAL A 148 11.30 -4.03 6.38
N GLY A 149 10.82 -4.49 7.54
CA GLY A 149 10.18 -3.66 8.56
C GLY A 149 11.18 -2.79 9.34
N PRO A 150 10.72 -1.82 10.15
CA PRO A 150 11.57 -0.86 10.83
C PRO A 150 12.37 -1.54 11.95
N LYS A 151 13.68 -1.67 11.76
CA LYS A 151 14.57 -2.24 12.77
C LYS A 151 14.60 -1.35 14.01
N MET A 152 14.15 -1.85 15.17
CA MET A 152 14.23 -1.09 16.42
C MET A 152 15.56 -1.31 17.13
N ASN A 153 16.22 -0.21 17.50
CA ASN A 153 17.43 -0.20 18.33
C ASN A 153 17.18 0.65 19.58
N VAL A 154 17.38 0.08 20.76
CA VAL A 154 17.27 0.76 22.06
C VAL A 154 18.67 0.87 22.67
N GLN A 155 19.20 2.08 22.81
CA GLN A 155 20.45 2.32 23.52
C GLN A 155 20.23 3.06 24.83
N ILE A 156 20.72 2.47 25.92
CA ILE A 156 20.63 3.04 27.27
C ILE A 156 21.95 3.72 27.61
N LEU A 157 21.89 5.00 27.98
CA LEU A 157 23.00 5.83 28.44
C LEU A 157 22.83 6.01 29.96
N LEU A 158 23.50 5.16 30.73
CA LEU A 158 23.44 5.19 32.19
C LEU A 158 24.58 6.04 32.76
N ASP A 159 24.23 7.12 33.45
CA ASP A 159 25.18 7.91 34.21
C ASP A 159 25.76 7.09 35.36
N SER A 160 27.07 7.19 35.54
CA SER A 160 27.82 6.61 36.64
C SER A 160 28.83 7.62 37.21
N SER A 161 28.48 8.90 37.12
CA SER A 161 29.03 10.03 37.87
C SER A 161 29.06 9.78 39.39
N GLY A 162 29.79 10.63 40.13
CA GLY A 162 29.94 10.47 41.58
C GLY A 162 28.65 10.68 42.37
N SER A 163 27.69 11.44 41.84
CA SER A 163 26.39 11.74 42.47
C SER A 163 25.46 10.52 42.53
N MET A 164 25.52 9.65 41.50
CA MET A 164 24.86 8.33 41.49
C MET A 164 25.32 7.38 42.63
N GLY A 165 26.38 7.74 43.36
CA GLY A 165 26.82 7.07 44.59
C GLY A 165 26.03 7.45 45.84
N GLY A 166 25.13 8.43 45.76
CA GLY A 166 24.20 8.81 46.84
C GLY A 166 23.16 7.72 47.16
N GLU A 167 22.44 7.91 48.26
CA GLU A 167 21.39 6.99 48.75
C GLU A 167 20.01 7.66 48.75
N ILE A 168 18.98 6.92 48.34
CA ILE A 168 17.56 7.23 48.54
C ILE A 168 16.95 6.11 49.39
N ASP A 169 16.28 6.47 50.49
CA ASP A 169 15.72 5.54 51.49
C ASP A 169 16.67 4.42 51.98
N GLY A 170 17.99 4.62 51.84
CA GLY A 170 19.05 3.67 52.24
C GLY A 170 19.47 2.67 51.16
N ILE A 171 19.10 2.91 49.90
CA ILE A 171 19.56 2.16 48.71
C ILE A 171 20.30 3.14 47.79
N SER A 172 21.38 2.71 47.12
CA SER A 172 22.13 3.61 46.24
C SER A 172 21.33 3.99 44.99
N LYS A 173 21.43 5.26 44.52
CA LYS A 173 20.80 5.70 43.25
C LYS A 173 21.18 4.77 42.10
N MET A 174 22.46 4.40 42.02
CA MET A 174 22.97 3.46 41.02
C MET A 174 22.38 2.05 41.13
N GLU A 175 22.12 1.55 42.35
CA GLU A 175 21.51 0.23 42.54
C GLU A 175 20.06 0.23 42.01
N LEU A 176 19.30 1.29 42.33
CA LEU A 176 17.93 1.50 41.82
C LEU A 176 17.90 1.66 40.29
N ALA A 177 18.88 2.36 39.72
CA ALA A 177 19.01 2.54 38.27
C ALA A 177 19.36 1.23 37.55
N LYS A 178 20.33 0.45 38.07
CA LYS A 178 20.70 -0.86 37.50
C LYS A 178 19.52 -1.85 37.54
N ASP A 179 18.85 -1.97 38.68
CA ASP A 179 17.66 -2.81 38.86
C ASP A 179 16.60 -2.52 37.77
N ALA A 180 16.28 -1.25 37.56
CA ALA A 180 15.19 -0.85 36.68
C ALA A 180 15.58 -0.88 35.19
N VAL A 181 16.84 -0.58 34.85
CA VAL A 181 17.40 -0.79 33.50
C VAL A 181 17.38 -2.27 33.15
N GLN A 182 17.70 -3.16 34.10
CA GLN A 182 17.63 -4.61 33.91
C GLN A 182 16.19 -5.10 33.71
N SER A 183 15.22 -4.62 34.50
CA SER A 183 13.80 -4.94 34.30
C SER A 183 13.29 -4.46 32.95
N PHE A 184 13.49 -3.18 32.61
CA PHE A 184 13.02 -2.61 31.34
C PHE A 184 13.52 -3.40 30.14
N VAL A 185 14.82 -3.69 30.09
CA VAL A 185 15.42 -4.42 28.97
C VAL A 185 14.94 -5.86 28.90
N ALA A 186 14.68 -6.51 30.04
CA ALA A 186 14.12 -7.86 30.08
C ALA A 186 12.63 -7.94 29.70
N GLU A 187 11.95 -6.80 29.56
CA GLU A 187 10.55 -6.67 29.14
C GLU A 187 10.41 -6.10 27.71
N LEU A 188 11.51 -5.95 26.97
CA LEU A 188 11.50 -5.62 25.54
C LEU A 188 11.27 -6.89 24.68
N PRO A 189 10.62 -6.78 23.51
CA PRO A 189 10.51 -7.88 22.55
C PRO A 189 11.90 -8.41 22.12
N GLU A 190 12.02 -9.72 21.86
CA GLU A 190 13.30 -10.39 21.55
C GLU A 190 13.99 -9.81 20.29
N GLU A 191 13.23 -9.18 19.41
CA GLU A 191 13.65 -8.54 18.16
C GLU A 191 14.37 -7.21 18.36
N VAL A 192 14.15 -6.53 19.49
CA VAL A 192 14.71 -5.20 19.76
C VAL A 192 16.20 -5.31 20.05
N GLN A 193 17.02 -4.63 19.25
CA GLN A 193 18.46 -4.63 19.52
C GLN A 193 18.81 -3.65 20.64
N VAL A 194 19.43 -4.16 21.69
CA VAL A 194 19.74 -3.40 22.91
C VAL A 194 21.23 -3.09 22.98
N SER A 195 21.58 -1.89 23.44
CA SER A 195 22.94 -1.53 23.84
C SER A 195 22.94 -0.80 25.19
N LEU A 196 23.98 -1.02 25.99
CA LEU A 196 24.23 -0.27 27.23
C LEU A 196 25.56 0.46 27.13
N ARG A 197 25.50 1.78 27.26
CA ARG A 197 26.64 2.68 27.38
C ARG A 197 26.63 3.32 28.77
N VAL A 198 27.79 3.36 29.40
CA VAL A 198 28.00 4.01 30.70
C VAL A 198 28.91 5.21 30.51
N TYR A 199 28.76 6.23 31.36
CA TYR A 199 29.61 7.41 31.36
C TYR A 199 29.93 7.90 32.78
N GLY A 200 30.97 8.72 32.92
CA GLY A 200 31.46 9.25 34.20
C GLY A 200 32.29 8.29 35.07
N HIS A 201 32.12 6.97 34.88
CA HIS A 201 32.61 5.84 35.69
C HIS A 201 34.13 5.67 35.93
N LYS A 202 34.96 6.68 35.69
CA LYS A 202 36.41 6.66 35.91
C LYS A 202 36.90 7.92 36.62
N GLY A 203 38.01 7.76 37.35
CA GLY A 203 38.61 8.80 38.18
C GLY A 203 37.82 9.07 39.46
N THR A 204 38.01 10.23 40.06
CA THR A 204 37.19 10.74 41.17
C THR A 204 36.52 12.07 40.78
N SER A 205 35.57 12.53 41.60
CA SER A 205 35.00 13.88 41.49
C SER A 205 35.98 14.99 41.93
N ASP A 206 37.28 14.69 42.11
CA ASP A 206 38.31 15.71 42.31
C ASP A 206 38.60 16.41 40.97
N PRO A 207 38.86 17.73 40.95
CA PRO A 207 39.26 18.45 39.73
C PRO A 207 40.58 17.98 39.09
N ALA A 208 41.37 17.15 39.78
CA ALA A 208 42.57 16.52 39.22
C ALA A 208 42.26 15.39 38.24
N ASP A 209 41.12 14.71 38.41
CA ASP A 209 40.68 13.59 37.58
C ASP A 209 39.61 14.01 36.55
N TRP A 210 39.26 15.30 36.48
CA TRP A 210 38.27 15.85 35.55
C TRP A 210 38.54 15.44 34.09
N GLU A 211 39.77 15.60 33.58
CA GLU A 211 40.10 15.23 32.20
C GLU A 211 39.98 13.72 31.94
N LEU A 212 40.22 12.88 32.95
CA LEU A 212 40.06 11.43 32.86
C LEU A 212 38.56 11.04 32.83
N SER A 213 37.77 11.61 33.75
CA SER A 213 36.36 11.29 33.87
C SER A 213 35.52 11.85 32.72
N CYS A 214 35.83 13.07 32.28
CA CYS A 214 35.18 13.72 31.13
C CYS A 214 35.54 13.06 29.78
N ASN A 215 36.50 12.14 29.77
CA ASN A 215 36.75 11.24 28.64
C ASN A 215 36.26 9.80 28.89
N SER A 216 35.48 9.58 29.96
CA SER A 216 34.90 8.28 30.31
C SER A 216 33.49 8.15 29.77
N SER A 217 33.35 7.59 28.57
CA SER A 217 32.16 6.84 28.18
C SER A 217 32.58 5.54 27.50
N GLU A 218 31.87 4.45 27.78
CA GLU A 218 32.14 3.13 27.20
C GLU A 218 30.84 2.38 26.91
N GLN A 219 30.73 1.82 25.71
CA GLN A 219 29.71 0.82 25.38
C GLN A 219 30.12 -0.50 26.05
N ILE A 220 29.41 -0.87 27.12
CA ILE A 220 29.70 -2.07 27.92
C ILE A 220 28.83 -3.27 27.53
N TYR A 221 27.68 -3.03 26.89
CA TYR A 221 26.90 -4.03 26.17
C TYR A 221 26.76 -3.54 24.71
N PRO A 222 27.44 -4.17 23.74
CA PRO A 222 27.31 -3.85 22.32
C PRO A 222 25.89 -3.97 21.81
N LEU A 223 25.55 -3.24 20.73
CA LEU A 223 24.22 -3.36 20.11
C LEU A 223 24.00 -4.77 19.54
N GLY A 224 22.98 -5.46 20.02
CA GLY A 224 22.57 -6.79 19.55
C GLY A 224 21.30 -7.31 20.22
N GLU A 225 20.93 -8.54 19.91
CA GLU A 225 19.86 -9.29 20.60
C GLU A 225 20.08 -9.29 22.12
N PHE A 226 19.01 -9.26 22.92
CA PHE A 226 19.14 -9.21 24.37
C PHE A 226 19.53 -10.58 24.98
N ASN A 227 20.63 -10.58 25.75
CA ASN A 227 21.06 -11.71 26.56
C ASN A 227 21.07 -11.32 28.04
N GLN A 228 20.15 -11.89 28.81
CA GLN A 228 19.97 -11.58 30.22
C GLN A 228 21.23 -11.84 31.07
N GLU A 229 21.99 -12.90 30.81
CA GLU A 229 23.20 -13.21 31.59
C GLU A 229 24.33 -12.21 31.29
N GLU A 230 24.58 -11.92 30.01
CA GLU A 230 25.63 -11.00 29.58
C GLU A 230 25.32 -9.54 29.92
N PHE A 231 24.05 -9.11 29.81
CA PHE A 231 23.62 -7.77 30.19
C PHE A 231 23.71 -7.56 31.71
N THR A 232 23.29 -8.54 32.51
CA THR A 232 23.45 -8.51 33.98
C THR A 232 24.94 -8.46 34.36
N ALA A 233 25.78 -9.29 33.75
CA ALA A 233 27.22 -9.26 33.97
C ALA A 233 27.88 -7.95 33.48
N SER A 234 27.27 -7.22 32.56
CA SER A 234 27.70 -5.88 32.15
C SER A 234 27.36 -4.82 33.20
N LEU A 235 26.16 -4.90 33.80
CA LEU A 235 25.74 -4.02 34.90
C LEU A 235 26.67 -4.12 36.13
N GLU A 236 27.36 -5.24 36.35
CA GLU A 236 28.30 -5.41 37.47
C GLU A 236 29.69 -4.76 37.27
N GLN A 237 30.06 -4.33 36.05
CA GLN A 237 31.45 -3.96 35.72
C GLN A 237 31.90 -2.56 36.20
N PHE A 238 30.98 -1.73 36.68
CA PHE A 238 31.22 -0.31 36.99
C PHE A 238 30.52 0.14 38.28
N SER A 239 31.02 1.24 38.84
CA SER A 239 30.53 1.87 40.07
C SER A 239 30.56 3.40 39.94
N PRO A 240 29.73 4.14 40.71
CA PRO A 240 29.72 5.60 40.72
C PRO A 240 31.08 6.22 41.00
N ALA A 241 31.52 7.12 40.13
CA ALA A 241 32.85 7.73 40.14
C ALA A 241 32.84 9.05 39.34
N GLY A 242 33.88 9.88 39.47
CA GLY A 242 34.09 10.96 38.50
C GLY A 242 33.01 12.06 38.43
N TRP A 243 32.73 12.49 37.20
CA TRP A 243 31.96 13.65 36.74
C TRP A 243 30.95 13.22 35.65
N THR A 244 30.13 14.13 35.11
CA THR A 244 29.00 13.83 34.21
C THR A 244 29.21 14.37 32.77
N PRO A 245 29.87 13.60 31.86
CA PRO A 245 30.03 13.96 30.45
C PRO A 245 28.84 13.52 29.58
N LEU A 246 27.69 14.18 29.78
CA LEU A 246 26.41 13.84 29.14
C LEU A 246 26.40 14.10 27.62
N ALA A 247 26.92 15.25 27.17
CA ALA A 247 27.03 15.56 25.75
C ALA A 247 27.93 14.56 25.02
N LYS A 248 29.04 14.15 25.65
CA LYS A 248 29.97 13.19 25.05
C LYS A 248 29.43 11.76 25.02
N SER A 249 28.65 11.32 26.02
CA SER A 249 28.03 9.99 25.96
C SER A 249 27.01 9.91 24.82
N MET A 250 26.32 11.00 24.50
CA MET A 250 25.48 11.13 23.30
C MET A 250 26.28 11.20 21.98
N GLU A 251 27.41 11.91 21.92
CA GLU A 251 28.30 11.90 20.75
C GLU A 251 28.85 10.48 20.47
N GLU A 252 29.15 9.70 21.51
CA GLU A 252 29.62 8.33 21.32
C GLU A 252 28.48 7.35 21.02
N ALA A 253 27.27 7.56 21.54
CA ALA A 253 26.06 6.84 21.12
C ALA A 253 25.78 6.99 19.62
N MET A 254 25.99 8.20 19.07
CA MET A 254 25.93 8.45 17.63
C MET A 254 26.91 7.57 16.83
N ASN A 255 28.08 7.27 17.40
CA ASN A 255 29.10 6.43 16.77
C ASN A 255 28.81 4.92 16.90
N ASP A 256 28.13 4.51 17.97
CA ASP A 256 27.63 3.14 18.18
C ASP A 256 26.49 2.83 17.19
N LEU A 257 25.58 3.79 16.98
CA LEU A 257 24.39 3.65 16.13
C LEU A 257 24.63 4.07 14.66
N LYS A 258 25.80 4.59 14.28
CA LYS A 258 26.10 5.14 12.93
C LYS A 258 25.73 4.24 11.73
N ASP A 259 25.73 2.93 11.92
CA ASP A 259 25.46 1.92 10.89
C ASP A 259 23.96 1.51 10.86
N GLN A 260 23.12 2.19 11.65
CA GLN A 260 21.68 1.94 11.85
C GLN A 260 20.84 3.07 11.23
N THR A 261 20.88 3.20 9.90
CA THR A 261 20.31 4.32 9.15
C THR A 261 19.27 3.88 8.12
N GLY A 262 18.29 4.74 7.84
CA GLY A 262 17.33 4.60 6.73
C GLY A 262 15.86 4.61 7.17
N GLU A 263 14.97 4.72 6.18
CA GLU A 263 13.50 4.90 6.36
C GLU A 263 12.83 3.80 7.22
N ASN A 264 13.48 2.64 7.33
CA ASN A 264 13.03 1.49 8.15
C ASN A 264 14.07 1.16 9.25
N VAL A 265 14.52 2.17 10.00
CA VAL A 265 15.30 2.00 11.24
C VAL A 265 14.85 3.00 12.30
N ASN A 266 14.41 2.51 13.46
CA ASN A 266 13.99 3.33 14.60
C ASN A 266 15.07 3.26 15.70
N ASN A 267 15.76 4.38 15.95
CA ASN A 267 16.75 4.47 17.02
C ASN A 267 16.18 5.24 18.22
N ILE A 268 16.18 4.62 19.39
CA ILE A 268 15.68 5.21 20.63
C ILE A 268 16.80 5.19 21.68
N ILE A 269 17.13 6.37 22.20
CA ILE A 269 18.10 6.56 23.29
C ILE A 269 17.33 6.85 24.57
N TYR A 270 17.63 6.09 25.64
CA TYR A 270 17.16 6.37 26.99
C TYR A 270 18.33 6.78 27.87
N ILE A 271 18.37 8.04 28.30
CA ILE A 271 19.40 8.54 29.22
C ILE A 271 18.87 8.44 30.65
N VAL A 272 19.65 7.86 31.56
CA VAL A 272 19.38 7.85 33.00
C VAL A 272 20.48 8.68 33.68
N SER A 273 20.12 9.76 34.38
CA SER A 273 21.10 10.60 35.10
C SER A 273 20.51 11.30 36.32
N ASP A 274 21.35 11.53 37.34
CA ASP A 274 21.05 12.35 38.51
C ASP A 274 21.75 13.71 38.51
N GLY A 275 22.35 14.11 37.38
CA GLY A 275 23.15 15.33 37.27
C GLY A 275 22.99 16.09 35.95
N MET A 276 23.42 17.35 35.97
CA MET A 276 23.66 18.14 34.76
C MET A 276 25.06 17.87 34.19
N GLU A 277 25.27 18.28 32.95
CA GLU A 277 26.59 18.32 32.30
C GLU A 277 27.63 19.08 33.14
N THR A 278 28.80 18.46 33.34
CA THR A 278 29.90 19.04 34.14
C THR A 278 31.28 18.98 33.45
N CYS A 279 31.30 18.60 32.18
CA CYS A 279 32.49 18.41 31.35
C CYS A 279 32.57 19.40 30.16
N GLU A 280 31.99 20.59 30.32
CA GLU A 280 32.00 21.70 29.33
C GLU A 280 31.32 21.39 27.97
N GLY A 281 30.50 20.33 27.89
CA GLY A 281 29.69 20.00 26.71
C GLY A 281 28.41 20.83 26.54
N ASP A 282 27.70 20.61 25.42
CA ASP A 282 26.36 21.17 25.14
C ASP A 282 25.36 20.03 24.84
N PRO A 283 24.70 19.47 25.88
CA PRO A 283 23.78 18.34 25.70
C PRO A 283 22.59 18.67 24.80
N VAL A 284 22.07 19.90 24.85
CA VAL A 284 20.89 20.33 24.08
C VAL A 284 21.22 20.34 22.60
N GLN A 285 22.38 20.88 22.22
CA GLN A 285 22.86 20.83 20.83
C GLN A 285 23.21 19.40 20.40
N THR A 286 23.76 18.54 21.26
CA THR A 286 24.07 17.15 20.89
C THR A 286 22.81 16.29 20.73
N ALA A 287 21.83 16.35 21.63
CA ALA A 287 20.56 15.60 21.49
C ALA A 287 19.81 15.99 20.22
N LYS A 288 19.81 17.28 19.89
CA LYS A 288 19.31 17.78 18.60
C LYS A 288 20.11 17.26 17.40
N SER A 289 21.43 17.11 17.55
CA SER A 289 22.29 16.61 16.48
C SER A 289 22.11 15.11 16.25
N LEU A 290 21.80 14.33 17.30
CA LEU A 290 21.35 12.93 17.19
C LEU A 290 20.06 12.84 16.37
N ASN A 291 19.02 13.58 16.77
CA ASN A 291 17.72 13.55 16.11
C ASN A 291 17.74 14.08 14.67
N GLN A 292 18.62 15.03 14.35
CA GLN A 292 18.75 15.64 13.01
C GLN A 292 19.82 14.97 12.12
N SER A 293 20.22 13.74 12.42
CA SER A 293 21.22 12.97 11.66
C SER A 293 20.63 11.75 10.96
N GLU A 294 21.45 11.03 10.17
CA GLU A 294 21.02 9.87 9.37
C GLU A 294 20.50 8.68 10.21
N ILE A 295 20.67 8.70 11.54
CA ILE A 295 20.08 7.73 12.48
C ILE A 295 18.76 8.20 13.11
N GLU A 296 18.35 9.46 12.88
CA GLU A 296 17.10 10.11 13.35
C GLU A 296 16.70 9.82 14.81
N ALA A 297 17.69 9.67 15.70
CA ALA A 297 17.47 9.07 17.02
C ALA A 297 16.60 9.93 17.94
N VAL A 298 15.63 9.31 18.61
CA VAL A 298 14.79 9.93 19.64
C VAL A 298 15.49 9.85 20.99
N VAL A 299 15.64 10.97 21.70
CA VAL A 299 16.34 11.02 23.00
C VAL A 299 15.35 11.24 24.14
N ASN A 300 15.01 10.16 24.84
CA ASN A 300 14.21 10.17 26.06
C ASN A 300 15.13 10.30 27.29
N ILE A 301 14.71 11.04 28.32
CA ILE A 301 15.53 11.26 29.52
C ILE A 301 14.77 10.99 30.81
N ILE A 302 15.41 10.19 31.66
CA ILE A 302 14.96 9.75 32.98
C ILE A 302 15.83 10.48 34.01
N GLY A 303 15.31 11.59 34.54
CA GLY A 303 15.97 12.41 35.54
C GLY A 303 15.73 11.87 36.95
N PHE A 304 16.79 11.60 37.71
CA PHE A 304 16.74 10.86 38.97
C PHE A 304 17.12 11.77 40.16
N ASP A 305 16.17 12.10 41.06
CA ASP A 305 16.45 12.93 42.26
C ASP A 305 17.23 14.23 41.97
N LEU A 306 16.67 15.04 41.07
CA LEU A 306 17.17 16.35 40.62
C LEU A 306 16.37 17.51 41.21
N ASP A 307 17.01 18.67 41.37
CA ASP A 307 16.33 19.92 41.72
C ASP A 307 15.66 20.59 40.51
N ASP A 308 14.85 21.64 40.76
CA ASP A 308 14.06 22.31 39.72
C ASP A 308 14.91 22.84 38.53
N GLU A 309 16.19 23.19 38.77
CA GLU A 309 17.11 23.67 37.74
C GLU A 309 17.65 22.51 36.89
N GLY A 310 18.08 21.42 37.53
CA GLY A 310 18.50 20.20 36.84
C GLY A 310 17.37 19.49 36.08
N GLN A 311 16.14 19.53 36.58
CA GLN A 311 14.98 18.94 35.90
C GLN A 311 14.63 19.69 34.61
N GLU A 312 14.58 21.03 34.62
CA GLU A 312 14.29 21.79 33.39
C GLU A 312 15.46 21.70 32.39
N ALA A 313 16.71 21.67 32.86
CA ALA A 313 17.89 21.46 32.01
C ALA A 313 17.84 20.12 31.26
N LEU A 314 17.55 19.00 31.94
CA LEU A 314 17.40 17.71 31.25
C LEU A 314 16.15 17.64 30.36
N LYS A 315 15.09 18.38 30.71
CA LYS A 315 13.89 18.49 29.88
C LYS A 315 14.15 19.24 28.56
N GLU A 316 14.95 20.32 28.57
CA GLU A 316 15.38 20.98 27.32
C GLU A 316 16.16 20.03 26.40
N VAL A 317 16.95 19.10 26.95
CA VAL A 317 17.69 18.10 26.16
C VAL A 317 16.75 17.06 25.53
N ALA A 318 15.76 16.55 26.27
CA ALA A 318 14.77 15.61 25.74
C ALA A 318 13.90 16.27 24.64
N GLU A 319 13.38 17.48 24.89
CA GLU A 319 12.63 18.26 23.90
C GLU A 319 13.47 18.53 22.63
N ALA A 320 14.78 18.80 22.79
CA ALA A 320 15.68 19.02 21.66
C ALA A 320 15.99 17.74 20.85
N GLY A 321 15.99 16.57 21.49
CA GLY A 321 16.10 15.25 20.86
C GLY A 321 14.75 14.61 20.47
N ASN A 322 13.66 15.38 20.48
CA ASN A 322 12.29 14.95 20.13
C ASN A 322 11.81 13.72 20.94
N GLY A 323 12.24 13.59 22.20
CA GLY A 323 11.79 12.55 23.13
C GLY A 323 11.18 13.14 24.41
N ASP A 324 10.69 12.26 25.28
CA ASP A 324 10.04 12.63 26.53
C ASP A 324 11.02 12.74 27.70
N TYR A 325 10.78 13.71 28.57
CA TYR A 325 11.41 13.81 29.88
C TYR A 325 10.51 13.22 30.97
N SER A 326 11.07 12.43 31.88
CA SER A 326 10.40 11.98 33.10
C SER A 326 11.31 12.08 34.31
N THR A 327 10.81 12.74 35.35
CA THR A 327 11.44 12.76 36.68
C THR A 327 11.00 11.52 37.47
N VAL A 328 11.96 10.87 38.12
CA VAL A 328 11.72 9.70 38.98
C VAL A 328 12.36 9.93 40.36
N GLN A 329 11.57 9.75 41.40
CA GLN A 329 11.97 9.96 42.81
C GLN A 329 12.03 8.65 43.60
N SER A 330 11.52 7.55 43.03
CA SER A 330 11.61 6.20 43.59
C SER A 330 11.62 5.11 42.50
N LYS A 331 11.82 3.85 42.92
CA LYS A 331 11.74 2.67 42.03
C LYS A 331 10.37 2.54 41.36
N GLU A 332 9.29 2.86 42.09
CA GLU A 332 7.92 2.84 41.60
C GLU A 332 7.66 3.89 40.51
N ASP A 333 8.35 5.04 40.54
CA ASP A 333 8.23 6.05 39.49
C ASP A 333 8.84 5.58 38.18
N LEU A 334 10.01 4.93 38.27
CA LEU A 334 10.73 4.38 37.13
C LEU A 334 10.00 3.16 36.54
N GLN A 335 9.41 2.31 37.38
CA GLN A 335 8.46 1.28 36.93
C GLN A 335 7.24 1.89 36.22
N ARG A 336 6.69 3.01 36.72
CA ARG A 336 5.55 3.70 36.07
C ARG A 336 5.92 4.31 34.71
N PHE A 337 7.17 4.70 34.49
CA PHE A 337 7.66 5.16 33.19
C PHE A 337 7.71 4.01 32.16
N PHE A 338 8.33 2.88 32.50
CA PHE A 338 8.38 1.74 31.58
C PHE A 338 7.00 1.08 31.35
N GLU A 339 6.13 1.07 32.37
CA GLU A 339 4.71 0.75 32.21
C GLU A 339 3.97 1.66 31.22
N GLN A 340 4.39 2.92 31.08
CA GLN A 340 3.82 3.81 30.08
C GLN A 340 4.34 3.46 28.67
N ALA A 341 5.64 3.27 28.51
CA ALA A 341 6.23 2.80 27.25
C ALA A 341 5.59 1.48 26.74
N LYS A 342 5.38 0.49 27.62
CA LYS A 342 4.65 -0.76 27.28
C LYS A 342 3.22 -0.49 26.78
N ARG A 343 2.53 0.54 27.29
CA ARG A 343 1.15 0.89 26.86
C ARG A 343 1.12 1.60 25.51
N ASP A 344 2.15 2.38 25.21
CA ASP A 344 2.23 3.12 23.95
C ASP A 344 2.59 2.18 22.79
N LEU A 345 3.57 1.28 22.98
CA LEU A 345 3.83 0.17 22.03
C LEU A 345 2.58 -0.71 21.81
N ARG A 346 1.84 -1.03 22.88
CA ARG A 346 0.55 -1.75 22.79
C ARG A 346 -0.59 -0.97 22.14
N SER A 347 -0.45 0.35 22.01
CA SER A 347 -1.41 1.20 21.29
C SER A 347 -1.05 1.25 19.81
N GLU A 348 0.25 1.28 19.48
CA GLU A 348 0.75 1.17 18.11
C GLU A 348 0.41 -0.19 17.47
N TRP A 349 0.51 -1.29 18.21
CA TRP A 349 0.00 -2.59 17.76
C TRP A 349 -1.51 -2.60 17.45
N LEU A 350 -2.30 -1.88 18.25
CA LEU A 350 -3.74 -1.77 18.01
C LEU A 350 -4.04 -0.91 16.77
N ARG A 351 -3.23 0.13 16.55
CA ARG A 351 -3.28 1.01 15.37
C ARG A 351 -2.89 0.25 14.10
N TRP A 352 -1.74 -0.40 14.08
CA TRP A 352 -1.26 -1.27 12.99
C TRP A 352 -2.29 -2.33 12.59
N SER A 353 -2.86 -3.02 13.57
CA SER A 353 -3.88 -4.05 13.31
C SER A 353 -5.13 -3.43 12.69
N GLY A 354 -5.59 -2.27 13.20
CA GLY A 354 -6.74 -1.54 12.66
C GLY A 354 -6.53 -1.05 11.22
N GLU A 355 -5.36 -0.48 10.92
CA GLU A 355 -5.00 0.03 9.59
C GLU A 355 -4.97 -1.08 8.55
N ASN A 356 -4.24 -2.18 8.82
CA ASN A 356 -4.16 -3.33 7.91
C ASN A 356 -5.52 -4.05 7.76
N VAL A 357 -6.30 -4.18 8.85
CA VAL A 357 -7.66 -4.75 8.81
C VAL A 357 -8.60 -3.93 7.94
N SER A 358 -8.50 -2.58 7.95
CA SER A 358 -9.27 -1.74 7.04
C SER A 358 -8.80 -1.93 5.61
N HIS A 359 -7.50 -1.79 5.34
CA HIS A 359 -6.92 -1.92 3.99
C HIS A 359 -7.34 -3.23 3.28
N TYR A 360 -7.27 -4.36 3.98
CA TYR A 360 -7.74 -5.66 3.45
C TYR A 360 -9.26 -5.77 3.33
N LEU A 361 -10.04 -5.03 4.12
CA LEU A 361 -11.50 -4.98 3.99
C LEU A 361 -11.92 -4.11 2.80
N ASP A 362 -11.27 -2.97 2.63
CA ASP A 362 -11.56 -1.99 1.58
C ASP A 362 -11.16 -2.53 0.20
N SER A 363 -9.94 -3.05 0.05
CA SER A 363 -9.50 -3.73 -1.19
C SER A 363 -10.40 -4.92 -1.56
N GLN A 364 -10.76 -5.76 -0.58
CA GLN A 364 -11.71 -6.86 -0.79
C GLN A 364 -13.05 -6.34 -1.31
N ASN A 365 -13.61 -5.29 -0.67
CA ASN A 365 -14.94 -4.78 -0.99
C ASN A 365 -14.98 -4.12 -2.38
N GLU A 366 -13.97 -3.32 -2.72
CA GLU A 366 -13.83 -2.69 -4.05
C GLU A 366 -13.84 -3.75 -5.16
N ARG A 367 -12.96 -4.74 -5.06
CA ARG A 367 -12.80 -5.81 -6.06
C ARG A 367 -14.02 -6.74 -6.13
N VAL A 368 -14.66 -7.00 -4.98
CA VAL A 368 -15.92 -7.77 -4.92
C VAL A 368 -17.09 -7.02 -5.55
N ASN A 369 -17.14 -5.69 -5.42
CA ASN A 369 -18.16 -4.85 -6.05
C ASN A 369 -17.93 -4.75 -7.56
N ALA A 370 -16.69 -4.52 -8.00
CA ALA A 370 -16.33 -4.53 -9.43
C ALA A 370 -16.79 -5.83 -10.12
N LEU A 371 -16.43 -6.99 -9.57
CA LEU A 371 -16.88 -8.30 -10.07
C LEU A 371 -18.41 -8.48 -10.04
N PHE A 372 -19.15 -7.78 -9.17
CA PHE A 372 -20.62 -7.81 -9.14
C PHE A 372 -21.22 -6.90 -10.22
N ASP A 373 -20.65 -5.71 -10.45
CA ASP A 373 -21.14 -4.78 -11.48
C ASP A 373 -20.81 -5.29 -12.90
N THR A 374 -19.61 -5.83 -13.14
CA THR A 374 -19.25 -6.52 -14.39
C THR A 374 -20.18 -7.70 -14.69
N GLU A 375 -20.51 -8.52 -13.67
CA GLU A 375 -21.49 -9.62 -13.79
C GLU A 375 -22.91 -9.11 -14.11
N LYS A 376 -23.31 -7.98 -13.50
CA LYS A 376 -24.63 -7.35 -13.66
C LYS A 376 -24.80 -6.77 -15.07
N GLU A 377 -23.78 -6.10 -15.60
CA GLU A 377 -23.79 -5.52 -16.95
C GLU A 377 -23.84 -6.62 -18.02
N ALA A 378 -22.96 -7.64 -17.92
CA ALA A 378 -22.97 -8.79 -18.82
C ALA A 378 -24.30 -9.55 -18.80
N ARG A 379 -24.97 -9.61 -17.63
CA ARG A 379 -26.30 -10.21 -17.47
C ARG A 379 -27.43 -9.41 -18.12
N GLU A 380 -27.32 -8.09 -18.24
CA GLU A 380 -28.28 -7.26 -18.96
C GLU A 380 -28.03 -7.34 -20.47
N LEU A 381 -26.77 -7.36 -20.92
CA LEU A 381 -26.44 -7.60 -22.33
C LEU A 381 -26.96 -8.97 -22.81
N ALA A 382 -26.76 -10.03 -22.01
CA ALA A 382 -27.35 -11.34 -22.30
C ALA A 382 -28.88 -11.35 -22.28
N LYS A 383 -29.53 -10.49 -21.49
CA LYS A 383 -30.99 -10.30 -21.55
C LYS A 383 -31.41 -9.63 -22.87
N ILE A 384 -30.64 -8.66 -23.36
CA ILE A 384 -30.87 -7.98 -24.66
C ILE A 384 -30.68 -8.95 -25.84
N GLU A 385 -29.58 -9.73 -25.87
CA GLU A 385 -29.35 -10.75 -26.92
C GLU A 385 -30.54 -11.71 -27.04
N ARG A 386 -31.07 -12.18 -25.90
CA ARG A 386 -32.27 -13.02 -25.84
C ARG A 386 -33.53 -12.32 -26.34
N GLU A 387 -33.73 -11.06 -26.00
CA GLU A 387 -34.91 -10.29 -26.43
C GLU A 387 -34.91 -10.15 -27.97
N ARG A 388 -33.73 -9.89 -28.56
CA ARG A 388 -33.51 -9.89 -30.01
C ARG A 388 -33.71 -11.27 -30.65
N MET A 389 -33.21 -12.33 -30.01
CA MET A 389 -33.38 -13.71 -30.49
C MET A 389 -34.86 -14.16 -30.42
N GLU A 390 -35.62 -13.71 -29.43
CA GLU A 390 -37.06 -13.97 -29.31
C GLU A 390 -37.87 -13.20 -30.38
N GLU A 391 -37.49 -11.96 -30.72
CA GLU A 391 -38.08 -11.21 -31.85
C GLU A 391 -37.80 -11.89 -33.21
N ILE A 392 -36.57 -12.35 -33.45
CA ILE A 392 -36.20 -13.08 -34.68
C ILE A 392 -36.91 -14.43 -34.77
N ALA A 393 -36.92 -15.21 -33.68
CA ALA A 393 -37.60 -16.50 -33.65
C ALA A 393 -39.11 -16.35 -33.87
N ALA A 394 -39.75 -15.29 -33.34
CA ALA A 394 -41.15 -15.01 -33.61
C ALA A 394 -41.41 -14.75 -35.10
N TYR A 395 -40.61 -13.90 -35.77
CA TYR A 395 -40.74 -13.65 -37.21
C TYR A 395 -40.51 -14.91 -38.05
N TRP A 396 -39.47 -15.69 -37.72
CA TRP A 396 -39.17 -16.96 -38.39
C TRP A 396 -40.34 -17.94 -38.29
N ASN A 397 -40.86 -18.16 -37.08
CA ASN A 397 -41.97 -19.07 -36.84
C ASN A 397 -43.27 -18.63 -37.54
N GLU A 398 -43.44 -17.33 -37.84
CA GLU A 398 -44.55 -16.83 -38.67
C GLU A 398 -44.41 -17.13 -40.17
N GLN A 399 -43.21 -17.45 -40.68
CA GLN A 399 -42.99 -17.79 -42.09
C GLN A 399 -43.12 -19.30 -42.38
N LEU A 400 -43.00 -20.17 -41.37
CA LEU A 400 -42.99 -21.63 -41.52
C LEU A 400 -44.35 -22.18 -41.99
N SER A 401 -44.33 -23.15 -42.91
CA SER A 401 -45.52 -23.93 -43.27
C SER A 401 -45.84 -25.03 -42.24
N GLU A 402 -47.03 -25.64 -42.34
CA GLU A 402 -47.40 -26.78 -41.47
C GLU A 402 -46.41 -27.96 -41.59
N GLU A 403 -45.81 -28.16 -42.77
CA GLU A 403 -44.81 -29.23 -43.04
C GLU A 403 -43.43 -28.90 -42.42
N GLU A 404 -43.16 -27.65 -42.06
CA GLU A 404 -41.89 -27.17 -41.51
C GLU A 404 -41.95 -26.91 -39.99
N SER A 405 -43.03 -27.32 -39.33
CA SER A 405 -43.27 -27.05 -37.89
C SER A 405 -42.22 -27.61 -36.93
N ASP A 406 -41.40 -28.59 -37.35
CA ASP A 406 -40.25 -29.07 -36.57
C ASP A 406 -39.04 -28.09 -36.58
N LEU A 407 -39.05 -27.09 -37.47
CA LEU A 407 -38.07 -25.97 -37.52
C LEU A 407 -38.45 -24.78 -36.62
N GLU A 408 -39.55 -24.87 -35.87
CA GLU A 408 -39.97 -23.85 -34.90
C GLU A 408 -38.90 -23.66 -33.81
N ILE A 409 -38.36 -22.44 -33.68
CA ILE A 409 -37.48 -22.07 -32.57
C ILE A 409 -38.35 -21.54 -31.42
N ARG A 410 -38.46 -22.33 -30.36
CA ARG A 410 -39.29 -21.99 -29.20
C ARG A 410 -38.57 -21.05 -28.24
N PRO A 411 -39.27 -20.29 -27.37
CA PRO A 411 -38.63 -19.39 -26.40
C PRO A 411 -37.58 -20.05 -25.49
N PHE A 412 -37.72 -21.35 -25.20
CA PHE A 412 -36.70 -22.12 -24.45
C PHE A 412 -35.41 -22.37 -25.26
N GLU A 413 -35.51 -22.47 -26.58
CA GLU A 413 -34.40 -22.70 -27.49
C GLU A 413 -33.73 -21.36 -27.84
N ALA A 414 -34.52 -20.34 -28.19
CA ALA A 414 -34.07 -18.95 -28.33
C ALA A 414 -33.20 -18.49 -27.14
N SER A 415 -33.65 -18.76 -25.91
CA SER A 415 -32.93 -18.41 -24.68
C SER A 415 -31.84 -19.41 -24.24
N LYS A 416 -31.38 -20.35 -25.08
CA LYS A 416 -30.29 -21.30 -24.76
C LYS A 416 -28.98 -20.56 -24.40
N ARG A 417 -28.32 -19.95 -25.39
CA ARG A 417 -27.09 -19.16 -25.24
C ARG A 417 -27.15 -18.19 -24.04
N GLN A 418 -28.26 -17.46 -23.88
CA GLN A 418 -28.47 -16.54 -22.74
C GLN A 418 -28.39 -17.19 -21.35
N ARG A 419 -28.92 -18.40 -21.18
CA ARG A 419 -28.83 -19.10 -19.88
C ARG A 419 -27.40 -19.54 -19.61
N ASP A 420 -26.74 -20.02 -20.65
CA ASP A 420 -25.43 -20.65 -20.58
C ASP A 420 -24.35 -19.58 -20.30
N LEU A 421 -24.36 -18.48 -21.06
CA LEU A 421 -23.58 -17.26 -20.80
C LEU A 421 -23.78 -16.72 -19.37
N ARG A 422 -25.04 -16.51 -18.94
CA ARG A 422 -25.36 -15.95 -17.61
C ARG A 422 -25.05 -16.90 -16.46
N SER A 423 -24.95 -18.20 -16.73
CA SER A 423 -24.47 -19.21 -15.79
C SER A 423 -22.95 -19.11 -15.65
N TYR A 424 -22.22 -19.14 -16.77
CA TYR A 424 -20.76 -19.01 -16.82
C TYR A 424 -20.26 -17.75 -16.12
N LEU A 425 -20.67 -16.57 -16.60
CA LEU A 425 -20.25 -15.27 -16.07
C LEU A 425 -20.56 -15.12 -14.57
N PHE A 426 -21.69 -15.67 -14.12
CA PHE A 426 -22.03 -15.71 -12.70
C PHE A 426 -21.12 -16.64 -11.90
N ASN A 427 -20.89 -17.87 -12.36
CA ASN A 427 -20.09 -18.87 -11.65
C ASN A 427 -18.64 -18.40 -11.52
N THR A 428 -18.06 -17.86 -12.59
CA THR A 428 -16.68 -17.33 -12.62
C THR A 428 -16.54 -16.07 -11.76
N SER A 429 -17.45 -15.09 -11.86
CA SER A 429 -17.47 -13.96 -10.92
C SER A 429 -17.70 -14.41 -9.47
N PHE A 430 -18.51 -15.44 -9.24
CA PHE A 430 -18.80 -15.97 -7.90
C PHE A 430 -17.60 -16.70 -7.27
N SER A 431 -16.78 -17.44 -8.04
CA SER A 431 -15.57 -18.08 -7.53
C SER A 431 -14.57 -17.04 -7.03
N TYR A 432 -14.22 -16.05 -7.85
CA TYR A 432 -13.30 -14.97 -7.45
C TYR A 432 -13.84 -14.16 -6.25
N ARG A 433 -15.12 -13.78 -6.23
CA ARG A 433 -15.73 -13.09 -5.07
C ARG A 433 -15.87 -13.96 -3.82
N LYS A 434 -15.77 -15.29 -3.93
CA LYS A 434 -15.67 -16.19 -2.78
C LYS A 434 -14.22 -16.26 -2.29
N GLU A 435 -13.26 -16.36 -3.21
CA GLU A 435 -11.84 -16.41 -2.92
C GLU A 435 -11.33 -15.13 -2.26
N LEU A 436 -11.63 -13.95 -2.82
CA LEU A 436 -11.30 -12.64 -2.25
C LEU A 436 -11.82 -12.49 -0.81
N ARG A 437 -13.05 -12.96 -0.54
CA ARG A 437 -13.64 -12.94 0.81
C ARG A 437 -13.01 -13.96 1.76
N SER A 438 -12.49 -15.07 1.24
CA SER A 438 -11.78 -16.09 2.03
C SER A 438 -10.40 -15.58 2.42
N LYS A 439 -9.56 -15.26 1.44
CA LYS A 439 -8.21 -14.69 1.63
C LYS A 439 -8.25 -13.41 2.49
N GLY A 440 -9.15 -12.49 2.16
CA GLY A 440 -9.32 -11.27 2.94
C GLY A 440 -9.80 -11.51 4.38
N LEU A 441 -10.54 -12.60 4.66
CA LEU A 441 -10.89 -12.95 6.04
C LEU A 441 -9.72 -13.59 6.80
N GLU A 442 -8.99 -14.48 6.13
CA GLU A 442 -7.79 -15.17 6.62
C GLU A 442 -6.72 -14.15 7.05
N LEU A 443 -6.29 -13.29 6.12
CA LEU A 443 -5.35 -12.18 6.37
C LEU A 443 -5.81 -11.23 7.50
N ARG A 444 -7.10 -10.89 7.56
CA ARG A 444 -7.64 -10.04 8.64
C ARG A 444 -7.73 -10.75 10.00
N ASN A 445 -7.61 -12.07 10.05
CA ASN A 445 -7.51 -12.79 11.32
C ASN A 445 -6.05 -12.87 11.75
N GLU A 446 -5.13 -13.24 10.86
CA GLU A 446 -3.67 -13.25 11.11
C GLU A 446 -3.17 -11.90 11.72
N ILE A 447 -3.58 -10.77 11.12
CA ILE A 447 -3.27 -9.41 11.61
C ILE A 447 -3.89 -9.07 12.97
N ARG A 448 -4.98 -9.71 13.37
CA ARG A 448 -5.58 -9.55 14.71
C ARG A 448 -5.01 -10.50 15.74
N ASP A 449 -4.56 -11.67 15.29
CA ASP A 449 -4.04 -12.72 16.14
C ASP A 449 -2.60 -12.38 16.56
N LYS A 450 -1.69 -12.00 15.63
CA LYS A 450 -0.34 -11.47 15.96
C LYS A 450 -0.40 -10.20 16.82
N ALA A 451 -1.21 -9.19 16.45
CA ALA A 451 -1.43 -8.01 17.30
C ALA A 451 -2.28 -8.28 18.56
N GLY A 452 -2.84 -9.48 18.70
CA GLY A 452 -3.43 -9.98 19.93
C GLY A 452 -2.34 -10.50 20.86
N GLU A 453 -1.53 -11.41 20.34
CA GLU A 453 -0.37 -12.07 20.96
C GLU A 453 0.62 -11.05 21.52
N GLU A 454 1.16 -10.14 20.70
CA GLU A 454 2.14 -9.16 21.19
C GLU A 454 1.57 -8.17 22.21
N ARG A 455 0.27 -7.89 22.13
CA ARG A 455 -0.43 -7.05 23.10
C ARG A 455 -0.86 -7.79 24.36
N ASP A 456 -0.68 -9.10 24.42
CA ASP A 456 -0.85 -9.95 25.59
C ASP A 456 0.51 -10.34 26.20
N ASN A 457 1.57 -10.48 25.40
CA ASN A 457 2.96 -10.55 25.85
C ASN A 457 3.27 -9.32 26.72
N LEU A 458 3.09 -8.11 26.16
CA LEU A 458 3.25 -6.81 26.83
C LEU A 458 2.20 -6.50 27.94
N LYS A 459 1.55 -7.52 28.54
CA LYS A 459 0.61 -7.43 29.69
C LYS A 459 0.90 -8.43 30.80
N ASN A 460 1.42 -9.60 30.46
CA ASN A 460 1.48 -10.75 31.39
C ASN A 460 2.79 -10.77 32.21
N GLU A 461 3.65 -9.79 31.94
CA GLU A 461 4.96 -9.52 32.55
C GLU A 461 5.00 -8.07 33.04
#